data_AF-I6CJP5-F1
#
_entry.id   AF-I6CJP5-F1
#
_cell.length_a   1.000
_cell.length_b   1.000
_cell.length_c   1.000
_cell.angle_alpha   90.00
_cell.angle_beta   90.00
_cell.angle_gamma   90.00
#
_symmetry.space_group_name_H-M   'P 1'
#
loop_
_entity.id
_entity.type
_entity.pdbx_description
1 polymer ?
#
loop_
_entity_poly.entity_id
_entity_poly.type
_entity_poly.pdbx_seq_one_letter_code
_entity_poly.pdbx_strand_id
1 'polypeptide(L)'
;MESLPKRCFTDIRDGIEALYRIIENAGNRCDGEIINIGNPENEASIEELGEMLLASFEKHPLRHHFPPFAGFRVVESSSYYGKGYQDVEHRKPSIRNAHRCLDWEPKIDMQETIDETLDFFLRTVDLTDKPS
;
A
#
# COMPACT_ATOMS: atom_id res chain seq x y z
N MET A 1 5.75 -23.20 -11.33
CA MET A 1 6.17 -22.17 -10.37
C MET A 1 5.04 -21.16 -10.37
N GLU A 2 4.13 -21.25 -9.40
CA GLU A 2 3.01 -20.31 -9.30
C GLU A 2 3.56 -18.92 -8.99
N SER A 3 3.09 -17.90 -9.71
CA SER A 3 3.49 -16.51 -9.46
C SER A 3 2.89 -16.03 -8.14
N LEU A 4 3.72 -15.44 -7.28
CA LEU A 4 3.26 -14.83 -6.03
C LEU A 4 2.25 -13.71 -6.31
N PRO A 5 1.17 -13.59 -5.51
CA PRO A 5 0.15 -12.59 -5.73
C PRO A 5 0.73 -11.17 -5.62
N LYS A 6 0.38 -10.31 -6.58
CA LYS A 6 0.84 -8.92 -6.66
C LYS A 6 -0.26 -7.90 -6.44
N ARG A 7 0.10 -6.73 -5.90
CA ARG A 7 -0.78 -5.60 -5.63
C ARG A 7 -0.12 -4.30 -6.10
N CYS A 8 -0.96 -3.35 -6.50
CA CYS A 8 -0.57 -1.96 -6.73
C CYS A 8 -0.83 -1.12 -5.48
N PHE A 9 0.21 -0.53 -4.90
CA PHE A 9 0.12 0.29 -3.69
C PHE A 9 0.06 1.77 -4.05
N THR A 10 -0.88 2.50 -3.44
CA THR A 10 -1.12 3.90 -3.78
C THR A 10 -1.01 4.73 -2.51
N ASP A 11 -0.18 5.77 -2.56
CA ASP A 11 -0.09 6.71 -1.45
C ASP A 11 -1.46 7.36 -1.19
N ILE A 12 -1.78 7.57 0.08
CA ILE A 12 -3.05 8.16 0.47
C ILE A 12 -3.21 9.58 -0.06
N ARG A 13 -2.13 10.35 -0.22
CA ARG A 13 -2.13 11.71 -0.78
C ARG A 13 -2.57 11.68 -2.24
N ASP A 14 -2.02 10.77 -3.03
CA ASP A 14 -2.44 10.55 -4.42
C ASP A 14 -3.92 10.13 -4.51
N GLY A 15 -4.33 9.21 -3.64
CA GLY A 15 -5.72 8.73 -3.59
C GLY A 15 -6.73 9.81 -3.20
N ILE A 16 -6.40 10.63 -2.19
CA ILE A 16 -7.24 11.74 -1.73
C ILE A 16 -7.29 12.87 -2.74
N GLU A 17 -6.18 13.16 -3.44
CA GLU A 17 -6.19 14.14 -4.54
C GLU A 17 -7.11 13.70 -5.68
N ALA A 18 -7.12 12.42 -6.06
CA ALA A 18 -8.08 11.90 -7.03
C ALA A 18 -9.52 12.05 -6.55
N LEU A 19 -9.79 11.68 -5.29
CA LEU A 19 -11.12 11.80 -4.70
C LEU A 19 -11.59 13.26 -4.63
N TYR A 20 -10.69 14.18 -4.27
CA TYR A 20 -10.96 15.61 -4.26
C TYR A 20 -11.40 16.10 -5.64
N ARG A 21 -10.72 15.68 -6.71
CA ARG A 21 -11.11 16.06 -8.09
C ARG A 21 -12.45 15.48 -8.53
N ILE A 22 -12.80 14.29 -8.04
CA ILE A 22 -14.14 13.71 -8.26
C ILE A 22 -15.20 14.60 -7.60
N ILE A 23 -14.95 15.09 -6.38
CA ILE A 23 -15.87 15.99 -5.67
C ILE A 23 -16.01 17.32 -6.42
N GLU A 24 -14.91 17.92 -6.88
CA GLU A 24 -14.93 19.14 -7.69
C GLU A 24 -15.69 18.96 -9.02
N ASN A 25 -15.68 17.74 -9.57
CA ASN A 25 -16.40 17.32 -10.77
C ASN A 25 -16.33 18.34 -11.92
N ALA A 26 -15.14 18.85 -12.20
CA ALA A 26 -14.94 19.90 -13.19
C ALA A 26 -15.52 19.49 -14.56
N GLY A 27 -16.52 20.24 -15.03
CA GLY A 27 -17.22 19.98 -16.28
C GLY A 27 -18.20 18.80 -16.25
N ASN A 28 -18.64 18.35 -15.07
CA ASN A 28 -19.51 17.18 -14.87
C ASN A 28 -18.94 15.88 -15.48
N ARG A 29 -17.61 15.77 -15.54
CA ARG A 29 -16.91 14.65 -16.20
C ARG A 29 -16.97 13.33 -15.42
N CYS A 30 -17.44 13.35 -14.17
CA CYS A 30 -17.50 12.16 -13.31
C CYS A 30 -18.90 11.54 -13.22
N ASP A 31 -19.92 12.18 -13.80
CA ASP A 31 -21.31 11.71 -13.70
C ASP A 31 -21.49 10.36 -14.39
N GLY A 32 -21.93 9.35 -13.63
CA GLY A 32 -22.14 7.99 -14.15
C GLY A 32 -20.86 7.19 -14.43
N GLU A 33 -19.70 7.72 -14.03
CA GLU A 33 -18.41 7.07 -14.26
C GLU A 33 -18.03 6.09 -13.13
N ILE A 34 -17.29 5.04 -13.50
CA ILE A 34 -16.57 4.18 -12.56
C ILE A 34 -15.08 4.47 -12.76
N ILE A 35 -14.42 4.98 -11.73
CA ILE A 35 -13.04 5.47 -11.80
C ILE A 35 -12.18 4.65 -10.84
N ASN A 36 -11.23 3.88 -11.37
CA ASN A 36 -10.21 3.26 -10.53
C ASN A 36 -9.21 4.33 -10.10
N ILE A 37 -8.91 4.35 -8.80
CA ILE A 37 -7.86 5.17 -8.21
C ILE A 37 -6.78 4.22 -7.71
N GLY A 38 -5.60 4.29 -8.30
CA GLY A 38 -4.45 3.54 -7.83
C GLY A 38 -3.19 3.85 -8.62
N ASN A 39 -2.03 3.40 -8.12
CA ASN A 39 -0.75 3.55 -8.80
C ASN A 39 -0.33 2.25 -9.51
N PRO A 40 -0.53 2.12 -10.84
CA PRO A 40 -0.16 0.93 -11.61
C PRO A 40 1.35 0.65 -11.65
N GLU A 41 2.19 1.64 -11.34
CA GLU A 41 3.65 1.50 -11.36
C GLU A 41 4.21 0.98 -10.03
N ASN A 42 3.49 1.17 -8.93
CA ASN A 42 3.83 0.65 -7.60
C ASN A 42 3.34 -0.79 -7.42
N GLU A 43 3.66 -1.66 -8.37
CA GLU A 43 3.29 -3.08 -8.32
C GLU A 43 4.35 -3.90 -7.59
N ALA A 44 3.93 -4.63 -6.55
CA ALA A 44 4.80 -5.52 -5.80
C ALA A 44 4.04 -6.74 -5.27
N SER A 45 4.76 -7.84 -5.12
CA SER A 45 4.34 -8.98 -4.31
C SER A 45 4.37 -8.62 -2.81
N ILE A 46 3.71 -9.45 -2.00
CA ILE A 46 3.76 -9.29 -0.53
C ILE A 46 5.18 -9.54 0.02
N GLU A 47 5.96 -10.38 -0.64
CA GLU A 47 7.37 -10.62 -0.30
C GLU A 47 8.21 -9.35 -0.54
N GLU A 48 8.14 -8.76 -1.74
CA GLU A 48 8.83 -7.51 -2.08
C GLU A 48 8.42 -6.35 -1.14
N LEU A 49 7.12 -6.22 -0.84
CA LEU A 49 6.64 -5.25 0.15
C LEU A 49 7.29 -5.46 1.52
N GLY A 50 7.37 -6.72 1.98
CA GLY A 50 7.98 -7.08 3.25
C GLY A 50 9.47 -6.74 3.30
N GLU A 51 10.19 -7.00 2.22
CA GLU A 51 11.62 -6.67 2.08
C GLU A 51 11.86 -5.15 2.10
N MET A 52 11.06 -4.37 1.36
CA MET A 52 11.14 -2.91 1.36
C MET A 52 10.85 -2.34 2.76
N LEU A 53 9.79 -2.82 3.41
CA LEU A 53 9.46 -2.45 4.78
C LEU A 53 10.59 -2.77 5.76
N LEU A 54 11.19 -3.96 5.67
CA LEU A 54 12.30 -4.36 6.52
C LEU A 54 13.52 -3.46 6.28
N ALA A 55 13.84 -3.15 5.03
CA ALA A 55 14.96 -2.27 4.69
C ALA A 55 14.79 -0.86 5.25
N SER A 56 13.58 -0.30 5.17
CA SER A 56 13.22 1.00 5.78
C SER A 56 13.25 0.93 7.31
N PHE A 57 12.73 -0.16 7.89
CA PHE A 57 12.69 -0.38 9.33
C PHE A 57 14.08 -0.47 9.95
N GLU A 58 15.00 -1.25 9.35
CA GLU A 58 16.36 -1.40 9.86
C GLU A 58 17.17 -0.09 9.80
N LYS A 59 16.82 0.83 8.89
CA LYS A 59 17.44 2.16 8.80
C LYS A 59 16.78 3.21 9.70
N HIS A 60 15.63 2.92 10.27
CA HIS A 60 14.81 3.91 10.97
C HIS A 60 15.46 4.35 12.31
N PRO A 61 15.45 5.65 12.68
CA PRO A 61 16.07 6.12 13.93
C PRO A 61 15.54 5.43 15.20
N LEU A 62 14.25 5.07 15.22
CA LEU A 62 13.61 4.36 16.34
C LEU A 62 13.83 2.84 16.35
N ARG A 63 14.54 2.27 15.36
CA ARG A 63 14.74 0.82 15.19
C ARG A 63 15.20 0.10 16.46
N HIS A 64 16.07 0.76 17.24
CA HIS A 64 16.66 0.23 18.47
C HIS A 64 15.67 0.07 19.63
N HIS A 65 14.46 0.63 19.53
CA HIS A 65 13.41 0.42 20.53
C HIS A 65 12.63 -0.89 20.34
N PHE A 66 12.80 -1.56 19.20
CA PHE A 66 12.04 -2.74 18.81
C PHE A 66 12.90 -4.01 18.83
N PRO A 67 12.29 -5.20 19.01
CA PRO A 67 13.02 -6.46 18.99
C PRO A 67 13.76 -6.72 17.66
N PRO A 68 14.72 -7.67 17.64
CA PRO A 68 15.32 -8.13 16.39
C PRO A 68 14.26 -8.72 15.46
N PHE A 69 14.49 -8.63 14.15
CA PHE A 69 13.59 -9.20 13.16
C PHE A 69 13.48 -10.73 13.33
N ALA A 70 12.25 -11.23 13.43
CA ALA A 70 11.97 -12.66 13.68
C ALA A 70 12.08 -13.55 12.43
N GLY A 71 12.32 -12.95 11.25
CA GLY A 71 12.38 -13.67 9.98
C GLY A 71 11.03 -13.71 9.25
N PHE A 72 11.09 -13.85 7.92
CA PHE A 72 9.92 -14.17 7.12
C PHE A 72 9.56 -15.65 7.28
N ARG A 73 8.27 -15.95 7.29
CA ARG A 73 7.76 -17.32 7.35
C ARG A 73 6.61 -17.50 6.38
N VAL A 74 6.74 -18.47 5.49
CA VAL A 74 5.65 -18.90 4.61
C VAL A 74 4.60 -19.61 5.47
N VAL A 75 3.34 -19.20 5.33
CA VAL A 75 2.20 -19.72 6.09
C VAL A 75 1.10 -20.10 5.10
N GLU A 76 0.44 -21.23 5.33
CA GLU A 76 -0.71 -21.60 4.49
C GLU A 76 -1.85 -20.61 4.68
N SER A 77 -2.44 -20.15 3.57
CA SER A 77 -3.55 -19.20 3.60
C SER A 77 -4.72 -19.69 4.45
N SER A 78 -5.01 -21.00 4.45
CA SER A 78 -6.07 -21.61 5.26
C SER A 78 -5.82 -21.51 6.77
N SER A 79 -4.55 -21.50 7.19
CA SER A 79 -4.15 -21.40 8.60
C SER A 79 -4.19 -19.95 9.11
N TYR A 80 -4.10 -18.97 8.22
CA TYR A 80 -4.19 -17.56 8.54
C TYR A 80 -5.61 -17.00 8.37
N TYR A 81 -6.26 -17.27 7.23
CA TYR A 81 -7.58 -16.73 6.85
C TYR A 81 -8.74 -17.70 7.05
N GLY A 82 -8.48 -18.99 7.31
CA GLY A 82 -9.50 -20.02 7.46
C GLY A 82 -9.83 -20.79 6.16
N LYS A 83 -10.63 -21.85 6.29
CA LYS A 83 -11.05 -22.68 5.15
C LYS A 83 -11.94 -21.89 4.18
N GLY A 84 -11.71 -22.07 2.88
CA GLY A 84 -12.48 -21.44 1.81
C GLY A 84 -11.96 -20.07 1.36
N TYR A 85 -10.83 -19.60 1.93
CA TYR A 85 -10.16 -18.40 1.44
C TYR A 85 -9.55 -18.62 0.05
N GLN A 86 -9.80 -17.68 -0.86
CA GLN A 86 -9.21 -17.63 -2.18
C GLN A 86 -8.72 -16.21 -2.44
N ASP A 87 -7.47 -16.08 -2.89
CA ASP A 87 -6.86 -14.79 -3.16
C ASP A 87 -6.90 -14.43 -4.65
N VAL A 88 -6.75 -13.15 -4.96
CA VAL A 88 -6.59 -12.65 -6.33
C VAL A 88 -5.11 -12.62 -6.67
N GLU A 89 -4.71 -13.28 -7.76
CA GLU A 89 -3.30 -13.36 -8.17
C GLU A 89 -2.74 -12.00 -8.60
N HIS A 90 -3.52 -11.18 -9.29
CA HIS A 90 -3.04 -9.89 -9.81
C HIS A 90 -4.14 -8.83 -9.84
N ARG A 91 -3.84 -7.64 -9.32
CA ARG A 91 -4.70 -6.45 -9.41
C ARG A 91 -3.88 -5.23 -9.80
N LYS A 92 -3.80 -4.97 -11.10
CA LYS A 92 -3.28 -3.72 -11.66
C LYS A 92 -4.44 -2.88 -12.19
N PRO A 93 -4.70 -1.68 -11.63
CA PRO A 93 -5.82 -0.85 -12.06
C PRO A 93 -5.53 -0.23 -13.43
N SER A 94 -6.55 -0.19 -14.30
CA SER A 94 -6.54 0.75 -15.42
C SER A 94 -6.98 2.12 -14.91
N ILE A 95 -6.08 3.11 -15.01
CA ILE A 95 -6.32 4.50 -14.59
C ILE A 95 -6.76 5.42 -15.73
N ARG A 96 -7.16 4.86 -16.89
CA ARG A 96 -7.59 5.64 -18.06
C ARG A 96 -8.74 6.60 -17.74
N ASN A 97 -9.71 6.18 -16.94
CA ASN A 97 -10.83 7.03 -16.55
C ASN A 97 -10.38 8.15 -15.61
N ALA A 98 -9.43 7.89 -14.71
CA ALA A 98 -8.87 8.92 -13.83
C ALA A 98 -8.13 9.99 -14.65
N HIS A 99 -7.32 9.59 -15.64
CA HIS A 99 -6.72 10.55 -16.58
C HIS A 99 -7.78 11.34 -17.35
N ARG A 100 -8.76 10.67 -17.96
CA ARG A 100 -9.78 11.32 -18.82
C ARG A 100 -10.70 12.28 -18.05
N CYS A 101 -11.17 11.85 -16.89
CA CYS A 101 -12.21 12.56 -16.14
C CYS A 101 -11.61 13.59 -15.16
N LEU A 102 -10.42 13.31 -14.62
CA LEU A 102 -9.82 14.09 -13.53
C LEU A 102 -8.52 14.79 -13.91
N ASP A 103 -7.97 14.51 -15.11
CA ASP A 103 -6.59 14.89 -15.48
C ASP A 103 -5.57 14.49 -14.39
N TRP A 104 -5.85 13.36 -13.73
CA TRP A 104 -5.12 12.87 -12.56
C TRP A 104 -4.18 11.74 -12.95
N GLU A 105 -3.02 11.73 -12.32
CA GLU A 105 -2.06 10.64 -12.33
C GLU A 105 -1.39 10.55 -10.95
N PRO A 106 -1.09 9.33 -10.45
CA PRO A 106 -0.37 9.15 -9.20
C PRO A 106 1.09 9.55 -9.39
N LYS A 107 1.69 10.12 -8.34
CA LYS A 107 3.03 10.72 -8.41
C LYS A 107 4.01 10.14 -7.40
N ILE A 108 3.48 9.58 -6.31
CA ILE A 108 4.29 9.14 -5.19
C ILE A 108 4.67 7.67 -5.41
N ASP A 109 5.97 7.41 -5.35
CA ASP A 109 6.51 6.07 -5.51
C ASP A 109 6.28 5.20 -4.26
N MET A 110 6.49 3.89 -4.44
CA MET A 110 6.25 2.91 -3.40
C MET A 110 7.19 3.08 -2.19
N GLN A 111 8.43 3.52 -2.41
CA GLN A 111 9.42 3.65 -1.35
C GLN A 111 9.08 4.82 -0.42
N GLU A 112 8.71 5.97 -0.98
CA GLU A 112 8.26 7.14 -0.20
C GLU A 112 7.01 6.78 0.62
N THR A 113 6.04 6.11 0.00
CA THR A 113 4.81 5.67 0.70
C THR A 113 5.13 4.80 1.91
N ILE A 114 6.08 3.86 1.76
CA ILE A 114 6.51 2.94 2.83
C ILE A 114 7.21 3.72 3.94
N ASP A 115 8.14 4.60 3.60
CA ASP A 115 8.94 5.34 4.58
C ASP A 115 8.06 6.25 5.45
N GLU A 116 7.12 6.99 4.84
CA GLU A 116 6.20 7.86 5.58
C GLU A 116 5.24 7.07 6.46
N THR A 117 4.65 6.00 5.93
CA THR A 117 3.71 5.16 6.68
C THR A 117 4.41 4.51 7.87
N LEU A 118 5.64 4.01 7.67
CA LEU A 118 6.42 3.39 8.71
C LEU A 118 6.82 4.38 9.81
N ASP A 119 7.34 5.57 9.46
CA ASP A 119 7.71 6.60 10.44
C ASP A 119 6.51 6.99 11.32
N PHE A 120 5.34 7.20 10.70
CA PHE A 120 4.10 7.47 11.43
C PHE A 120 3.81 6.38 12.47
N PHE A 121 3.73 5.11 12.05
CA PHE A 121 3.37 4.03 12.96
C PHE A 121 4.41 3.85 14.08
N LEU A 122 5.70 3.89 13.78
CA LEU A 122 6.75 3.71 14.80
C LEU A 122 6.74 4.82 15.86
N ARG A 123 6.39 6.06 15.48
CA ARG A 123 6.26 7.19 16.42
C ARG A 123 4.98 7.15 17.26
N THR A 124 3.95 6.42 16.81
CA THR A 124 2.70 6.26 17.56
C THR A 124 2.73 5.15 18.62
N VAL A 125 3.78 4.32 18.62
CA VAL A 125 3.97 3.30 19.66
C VAL A 125 4.31 3.98 20.99
N ASP A 126 3.56 3.65 22.05
CA ASP A 126 3.94 4.03 23.40
C ASP A 126 5.16 3.21 23.86
N LEU A 127 6.32 3.86 23.91
CA LEU A 127 7.58 3.21 24.28
C LEU A 127 7.75 3.02 25.79
N THR A 128 6.82 3.53 26.60
CA THR A 128 6.85 3.41 28.06
C THR A 128 6.16 2.14 28.56
N ASP A 129 5.26 1.56 27.75
CA ASP A 129 4.55 0.32 28.04
C ASP A 129 5.42 -0.90 27.67
N LYS A 130 6.59 -1.02 28.31
CA LYS A 130 7.43 -2.20 28.16
C LYS A 130 6.86 -3.32 29.04
N PRO A 131 6.50 -4.48 28.49
CA PRO A 131 6.22 -5.65 29.32
C PRO A 131 7.49 -5.97 30.13
N SER A 132 7.33 -5.92 31.45
CA SER A 132 8.32 -6.35 32.45
C SER A 132 8.68 -7.81 32.30
#